data_AF-A0A6N9R4D0-F1
#
_entry.id   AF-A0A6N9R4D0-F1
#
_cell.length_a   1.000
_cell.length_b   1.000
_cell.length_c   1.000
_cell.angle_alpha   90.00
_cell.angle_beta   90.00
_cell.angle_gamma   90.00
#
_symmetry.space_group_name_H-M   'P 1'
#
loop_
_entity.id
_entity.type
_entity.pdbx_description
1 polymer ?
#
loop_
_entity_poly.entity_id
_entity_poly.type
_entity_poly.pdbx_seq_one_letter_code
_entity_poly.pdbx_strand_id
1 'polypeptide(L)'
;MHANGKLSQAALGRELNLSRAMVTKLKQRGMPIHSVTEAIDWRKANLDPGLVKAVRRPELMPAIERDRVAAVNALGALASDDLAAKDWGPFVERVEKLRAILVVLTEDENDRVRLPLQIWDALCGFPGPWSAHTRFERAN
;
A
#
# COMPACT_ATOMS: atom_id res chain seq x y z
N MET A 1 -3.64 7.58 -38.74
CA MET A 1 -2.63 8.65 -38.87
C MET A 1 -2.21 9.10 -37.48
N HIS A 2 -1.13 8.57 -36.92
CA HIS A 2 -0.43 9.24 -35.81
C HIS A 2 0.98 9.55 -36.28
N ALA A 3 1.27 10.84 -36.35
CA ALA A 3 2.49 11.38 -36.88
C ALA A 3 3.71 10.87 -36.09
N ASN A 4 4.78 10.61 -36.84
CA ASN A 4 6.13 10.28 -36.40
C ASN A 4 6.76 11.45 -35.61
N GLY A 5 6.20 11.78 -34.46
CA GLY A 5 6.66 12.82 -33.56
C GLY A 5 7.45 12.20 -32.42
N LYS A 6 8.78 12.22 -32.52
CA LYS A 6 9.70 11.81 -31.45
C LYS A 6 9.21 12.40 -30.12
N LEU A 7 8.68 11.57 -29.23
CA LEU A 7 8.23 12.03 -27.92
C LEU A 7 9.46 12.58 -27.18
N SER A 8 9.41 13.85 -26.77
CA SER A 8 10.50 14.45 -26.00
C SER A 8 10.64 13.71 -24.66
N GLN A 9 11.87 13.53 -24.17
CA GLN A 9 12.13 12.93 -22.85
C GLN A 9 11.37 13.63 -21.72
N ALA A 10 11.15 14.94 -21.85
CA ALA A 10 10.37 15.71 -20.89
C ALA A 10 8.87 15.37 -20.96
N ALA A 11 8.32 15.12 -22.15
CA ALA A 11 6.95 14.65 -22.32
C ALA A 11 6.80 13.23 -21.78
N LEU A 12 7.75 12.34 -22.09
CA LEU A 12 7.79 10.97 -21.56
C LEU A 12 7.82 10.94 -20.04
N GLY A 13 8.61 11.82 -19.42
CA GLY A 13 8.69 11.95 -17.97
C GLY A 13 7.36 12.37 -17.35
N ARG A 14 6.61 13.28 -17.96
CA ARG A 14 5.27 13.69 -17.49
C ARG A 14 4.28 12.54 -17.58
N GLU A 15 4.23 11.87 -18.73
CA GLU A 15 3.32 10.73 -18.97
C GLU A 15 3.60 9.54 -18.03
N LEU A 16 4.87 9.26 -17.77
CA LEU A 16 5.28 8.16 -16.88
C LEU A 16 5.36 8.56 -15.40
N ASN A 17 5.00 9.80 -15.06
CA ASN A 17 5.17 10.43 -13.75
C ASN A 17 6.58 10.24 -13.16
N LEU A 18 7.61 10.44 -13.99
CA LEU A 18 9.02 10.31 -13.66
C LEU A 18 9.74 11.67 -13.67
N SER A 19 10.65 11.86 -12.71
CA SER A 19 11.58 12.98 -12.76
C SER A 19 12.51 12.87 -13.97
N ARG A 20 12.97 14.01 -14.49
CA ARG A 20 13.90 14.07 -15.64
C ARG A 20 15.18 13.25 -15.39
N ALA A 21 15.70 13.27 -14.16
CA ALA A 21 16.87 12.49 -13.78
C ALA A 21 16.60 10.97 -13.87
N MET A 22 15.41 10.53 -13.47
CA MET A 22 15.01 9.13 -13.54
C MET A 22 14.85 8.66 -14.99
N VAL A 23 14.26 9.49 -15.86
CA VAL A 23 14.15 9.19 -17.30
C VAL A 23 15.54 9.01 -17.92
N THR A 24 16.50 9.89 -17.63
CA THR A 24 17.89 9.76 -18.11
C THR A 24 18.53 8.46 -17.61
N LYS A 25 18.36 8.12 -16.33
CA LYS A 25 18.88 6.88 -15.74
C LYS A 25 18.29 5.63 -16.41
N LEU A 26 16.99 5.61 -16.66
CA LEU A 26 16.32 4.48 -17.32
C LEU A 26 16.71 4.37 -18.80
N LYS A 27 16.87 5.50 -19.50
CA LYS A 27 17.41 5.52 -20.86
C LYS A 27 18.81 4.89 -20.92
N GLN A 28 19.69 5.23 -19.97
CA GLN A 28 21.03 4.63 -19.90
C GLN A 28 20.99 3.11 -19.67
N ARG A 29 19.91 2.61 -19.04
CA ARG A 29 19.67 1.17 -18.85
C ARG A 29 18.99 0.51 -20.06
N GLY A 30 18.70 1.25 -21.13
CA GLY A 30 18.09 0.72 -22.36
C GLY A 30 16.59 0.92 -22.49
N MET A 31 15.95 1.73 -21.63
CA MET A 31 14.52 2.03 -21.78
C MET A 31 14.23 2.78 -23.09
N PRO A 32 13.28 2.33 -23.92
CA PRO A 32 12.87 3.05 -25.12
C PRO A 32 12.22 4.37 -24.72
N ILE A 33 12.66 5.47 -25.35
CA ILE A 33 12.20 6.84 -25.03
C ILE A 33 11.31 7.47 -26.10
N HIS A 34 11.04 6.74 -27.18
CA HIS A 34 10.29 7.24 -28.33
C HIS A 34 8.79 6.93 -28.23
N SER A 35 8.40 6.02 -27.33
CA SER A 35 7.02 5.61 -27.09
C SER A 35 6.76 5.41 -25.61
N VAL A 36 5.60 5.87 -25.14
CA VAL A 36 5.15 5.67 -23.75
C VAL A 36 4.85 4.19 -23.51
N THR A 37 4.16 3.54 -24.45
CA THR A 37 3.75 2.14 -24.35
C THR A 37 4.96 1.21 -24.22
N GLU A 38 5.96 1.39 -25.09
CA GLU A 38 7.19 0.57 -25.05
C GLU A 38 8.00 0.83 -23.77
N ALA A 39 8.00 2.07 -23.25
CA ALA A 39 8.64 2.39 -22.00
C ALA A 39 7.96 1.71 -20.80
N ILE A 40 6.64 1.59 -20.83
CA ILE A 40 5.87 0.86 -19.80
C ILE A 40 6.20 -0.63 -19.85
N ASP A 41 6.18 -1.25 -21.04
CA ASP A 41 6.46 -2.68 -21.19
C ASP A 41 7.91 -3.00 -20.80
N TRP A 42 8.87 -2.16 -21.22
CA TRP A 42 10.25 -2.29 -20.78
C TRP A 42 10.38 -2.18 -19.25
N ARG A 43 9.69 -1.22 -18.62
CA ARG A 43 9.71 -1.07 -17.16
C ARG A 43 9.13 -2.29 -16.46
N LYS A 44 8.03 -2.88 -16.95
CA LYS A 44 7.46 -4.12 -16.40
C LYS A 44 8.43 -5.30 -16.53
N ALA A 45 9.15 -5.40 -17.64
CA ALA A 45 10.10 -6.48 -17.89
C ALA A 45 11.46 -6.32 -17.18
N ASN A 46 11.89 -5.08 -16.89
CA ASN A 46 13.27 -4.78 -16.46
C ASN A 46 13.39 -4.12 -15.09
N LEU A 47 12.29 -3.61 -14.53
CA LEU A 47 12.27 -3.15 -13.15
C LEU A 47 11.77 -4.28 -12.28
N ASP A 48 12.73 -4.92 -11.61
CA ASP A 48 12.47 -5.96 -10.63
C ASP A 48 11.58 -5.40 -9.50
N PRO A 49 10.39 -5.97 -9.25
CA PRO A 49 9.53 -5.55 -8.14
C PRO A 49 10.22 -5.70 -6.78
N GLY A 50 11.29 -6.51 -6.67
CA GLY A 50 12.10 -6.65 -5.46
C GLY A 50 13.07 -5.49 -5.17
N LEU A 51 13.29 -4.58 -6.11
CA LEU A 51 14.19 -3.41 -5.95
C LEU A 51 13.46 -2.14 -5.49
N VAL A 52 12.13 -2.17 -5.38
CA VAL A 52 11.41 -1.21 -4.56
C VAL A 52 11.87 -1.48 -3.13
N LYS A 53 12.76 -0.62 -2.62
CA LYS A 53 13.33 -0.68 -1.27
C LYS A 53 12.30 -1.27 -0.31
N ALA A 54 12.44 -2.55 0.00
CA ALA A 54 11.57 -3.19 0.95
C ALA A 54 11.70 -2.39 2.24
N VAL A 55 10.63 -1.69 2.60
CA VAL A 55 10.48 -1.22 3.98
C VAL A 55 10.70 -2.49 4.80
N ARG A 56 11.73 -2.47 5.67
CA ARG A 56 12.15 -3.63 6.47
C ARG A 56 10.89 -4.33 6.98
N ARG A 57 10.61 -5.50 6.42
CA ARG A 57 9.51 -6.36 6.84
C ARG A 57 9.81 -6.71 8.31
N PRO A 58 8.97 -6.33 9.28
CA PRO A 58 9.08 -6.94 10.59
C PRO A 58 8.84 -8.44 10.37
N GLU A 59 9.73 -9.30 10.87
CA GLU A 59 9.53 -10.75 10.93
C GLU A 59 8.35 -11.07 11.86
N LEU A 60 7.13 -10.79 11.41
CA LEU A 60 5.90 -11.19 12.08
C LEU A 60 5.35 -12.45 11.40
N MET A 61 5.89 -13.57 11.89
CA MET A 61 5.24 -14.87 12.10
C MET A 61 4.84 -15.77 10.89
N PRO A 62 5.25 -17.06 10.91
CA PRO A 62 5.04 -18.03 9.81
C PRO A 62 3.61 -18.57 9.67
N ALA A 63 2.66 -18.25 10.56
CA ALA A 63 1.28 -18.72 10.47
C ALA A 63 0.35 -17.79 9.66
N ILE A 64 0.70 -16.50 9.54
CA ILE A 64 -0.10 -15.47 8.85
C ILE A 64 0.06 -15.58 7.31
N GLU A 65 1.07 -16.32 6.84
CA GLU A 65 1.41 -16.39 5.42
C GLU A 65 0.46 -17.22 4.56
N ARG A 66 -0.34 -18.13 5.13
CA ARG A 66 -1.23 -19.00 4.33
C ARG A 66 -2.47 -18.28 3.78
N ASP A 67 -2.96 -17.25 4.46
CA ASP A 67 -4.03 -16.39 3.95
C ASP A 67 -4.11 -15.06 4.74
N ARG A 68 -3.32 -14.07 4.29
CA ARG A 68 -3.28 -12.73 4.90
C ARG A 68 -4.64 -12.03 4.83
N VAL A 69 -5.41 -12.28 3.78
CA VAL A 69 -6.74 -11.69 3.60
C VAL A 69 -7.70 -12.25 4.65
N ALA A 70 -7.69 -13.56 4.88
CA ALA A 70 -8.48 -14.18 5.93
C ALA A 70 -8.09 -13.66 7.33
N ALA A 71 -6.78 -13.46 7.58
CA ALA A 71 -6.31 -12.90 8.84
C ALA A 71 -6.81 -11.46 9.07
N VAL A 72 -6.78 -10.60 8.04
CA VAL A 72 -7.33 -9.24 8.10
C VAL A 72 -8.83 -9.27 8.35
N ASN A 73 -9.57 -10.11 7.63
CA ASN A 73 -11.03 -10.20 7.79
C ASN A 73 -11.41 -10.70 9.20
N ALA A 74 -10.69 -11.70 9.73
CA ALA A 74 -10.91 -12.22 11.08
C ALA A 74 -10.58 -11.17 12.15
N LEU A 75 -9.47 -10.45 12.02
CA LEU A 75 -9.12 -9.36 12.93
C LEU A 75 -10.12 -8.20 12.85
N GLY A 76 -10.65 -7.91 11.66
CA GLY A 76 -11.69 -6.92 11.45
C GLY A 76 -13.01 -7.26 12.15
N ALA A 77 -13.42 -8.52 12.11
CA ALA A 77 -14.60 -9.01 12.83
C ALA A 77 -14.41 -8.83 14.35
N LEU A 78 -13.28 -9.29 14.88
CA LEU A 78 -12.98 -9.16 16.31
C LEU A 78 -12.90 -7.69 16.76
N ALA A 79 -12.29 -6.81 15.96
CA ALA A 79 -12.27 -5.38 16.25
C ALA A 79 -13.68 -4.76 16.20
N SER A 80 -14.59 -5.30 15.37
CA SER A 80 -15.98 -4.84 15.33
C SER A 80 -16.74 -5.26 16.59
N ASP A 81 -16.48 -6.47 17.09
CA ASP A 81 -17.04 -6.96 18.35
C ASP A 81 -16.55 -6.11 19.54
N ASP A 82 -15.25 -5.83 19.61
CA ASP A 82 -14.67 -4.96 20.65
C ASP A 82 -15.26 -3.54 20.59
N LEU A 83 -15.43 -3.00 19.38
CA LEU A 83 -16.05 -1.69 19.16
C LEU A 83 -17.52 -1.68 19.63
N ALA A 84 -18.29 -2.73 19.32
CA ALA A 84 -19.67 -2.86 19.77
C ALA A 84 -19.77 -3.01 21.29
N ALA A 85 -18.83 -3.73 21.90
CA ALA A 85 -18.71 -3.89 23.35
C ALA A 85 -18.15 -2.64 24.05
N LYS A 86 -17.62 -1.66 23.29
CA LYS A 86 -16.88 -0.48 23.78
C LYS A 86 -15.64 -0.87 24.61
N ASP A 87 -15.03 -2.01 24.27
CA ASP A 87 -13.79 -2.47 24.89
C ASP A 87 -12.59 -1.90 24.13
N TRP A 88 -12.08 -0.76 24.60
CA TRP A 88 -11.11 0.04 23.86
C TRP A 88 -9.70 -0.55 23.85
N GLY A 89 -9.31 -1.32 24.87
CA GLY A 89 -7.96 -1.88 24.97
C GLY A 89 -7.68 -2.88 23.83
N PRO A 90 -8.46 -3.98 23.74
CA PRO A 90 -8.35 -4.95 22.66
C PRO A 90 -8.61 -4.32 21.28
N PHE A 91 -9.56 -3.39 21.20
CA PHE A 91 -9.86 -2.68 19.95
C PHE A 91 -8.63 -1.98 19.37
N VAL A 92 -7.92 -1.19 20.18
CA VAL A 92 -6.72 -0.47 19.75
C VAL A 92 -5.62 -1.43 19.31
N GLU A 93 -5.37 -2.49 20.08
CA GLU A 93 -4.38 -3.52 19.74
C GLU A 93 -4.69 -4.18 18.39
N ARG A 94 -5.97 -4.49 18.12
CA ARG A 94 -6.40 -5.09 16.85
C ARG A 94 -6.30 -4.12 15.69
N VAL A 95 -6.64 -2.85 15.87
CA VAL A 95 -6.47 -1.81 14.84
C VAL A 95 -4.99 -1.64 14.48
N GLU A 96 -4.08 -1.67 15.44
CA GLU A 96 -2.63 -1.60 15.16
C GLU A 96 -2.14 -2.84 14.40
N LYS A 97 -2.58 -4.04 14.79
CA LYS A 97 -2.28 -5.27 14.04
C LYS A 97 -2.84 -5.22 12.62
N LEU A 98 -4.07 -4.73 12.43
CA LEU A 98 -4.66 -4.53 11.11
C LEU A 98 -3.82 -3.58 10.26
N ARG A 99 -3.36 -2.45 10.80
CA ARG A 99 -2.45 -1.52 10.09
C ARG A 99 -1.17 -2.22 9.65
N ALA A 100 -0.55 -3.01 10.54
CA ALA A 100 0.69 -3.72 10.23
C ALA A 100 0.52 -4.72 9.08
N ILE A 101 -0.60 -5.45 9.04
CA ILE A 101 -0.86 -6.45 7.99
C ILE A 101 -1.26 -5.76 6.67
N LEU A 102 -2.12 -4.75 6.72
CA LEU A 102 -2.57 -4.02 5.52
C LEU A 102 -1.42 -3.37 4.75
N VAL A 103 -0.37 -2.89 5.46
CA VAL A 103 0.82 -2.29 4.83
C VAL A 103 1.61 -3.27 3.97
N VAL A 104 1.51 -4.58 4.23
CA VAL A 104 2.27 -5.61 3.51
C VAL A 104 1.43 -6.40 2.52
N LEU A 105 0.14 -6.09 2.37
CA LEU A 105 -0.72 -6.70 1.35
C LEU A 105 -0.31 -6.23 -0.05
N THR A 106 -0.39 -7.14 -1.01
CA THR A 106 -0.38 -6.82 -2.44
C THR A 106 -1.71 -6.17 -2.85
N GLU A 107 -1.74 -5.55 -4.03
CA GLU A 107 -2.95 -4.91 -4.58
C GLU A 107 -4.12 -5.90 -4.72
N ASP A 108 -3.86 -7.10 -5.26
CA ASP A 108 -4.86 -8.18 -5.40
C ASP A 108 -5.38 -8.68 -4.04
N GLU A 109 -4.53 -8.77 -3.02
CA GLU A 109 -4.96 -9.14 -1.67
C GLU A 109 -5.81 -8.03 -1.03
N ASN A 110 -5.42 -6.78 -1.22
CA ASN A 110 -6.14 -5.63 -0.67
C ASN A 110 -7.56 -5.53 -1.25
N ASP A 111 -7.74 -5.80 -2.55
CA ASP A 111 -9.05 -5.84 -3.22
C ASP A 111 -9.99 -6.93 -2.67
N ARG A 112 -9.46 -7.93 -1.96
CA ARG A 112 -10.23 -9.01 -1.33
C ARG A 112 -10.53 -8.76 0.14
N VAL A 113 -9.93 -7.75 0.75
CA VAL A 113 -10.21 -7.36 2.13
C VAL A 113 -11.66 -6.87 2.26
N ARG A 114 -12.38 -7.37 3.26
CA ARG A 114 -13.77 -7.00 3.57
C ARG A 114 -13.85 -6.62 5.04
N LEU A 115 -13.59 -5.34 5.32
CA LEU A 115 -13.72 -4.76 6.65
C LEU A 115 -14.99 -3.90 6.74
N PRO A 116 -15.69 -3.90 7.89
CA PRO A 116 -16.78 -2.96 8.14
C PRO A 116 -16.31 -1.50 8.08
N LEU A 117 -17.19 -0.59 7.64
CA LEU A 117 -16.85 0.82 7.43
C LEU A 117 -16.28 1.50 8.69
N GLN A 118 -16.79 1.15 9.87
CA GLN A 118 -16.32 1.71 11.14
C GLN A 118 -14.85 1.35 11.45
N ILE A 119 -14.41 0.16 10.99
CA ILE A 119 -13.02 -0.26 11.11
C ILE A 119 -12.16 0.49 10.10
N TRP A 120 -12.67 0.75 8.89
CA TRP A 120 -12.00 1.63 7.94
C TRP A 120 -11.84 3.06 8.47
N ASP A 121 -12.88 3.62 9.08
CA ASP A 121 -12.81 4.94 9.72
C ASP A 121 -11.72 4.97 10.80
N ALA A 122 -11.66 3.90 11.62
CA ALA A 122 -10.65 3.76 12.65
C ALA A 122 -9.22 3.65 12.10
N LEU A 123 -9.05 2.93 10.98
CA LEU A 123 -7.79 2.81 10.26
C LEU A 123 -7.37 4.11 9.57
N CYS A 124 -8.30 4.92 9.11
CA CYS A 124 -7.98 6.21 8.49
C CYS A 124 -7.75 7.34 9.51
N GLY A 125 -7.88 7.05 10.81
CA GLY A 125 -7.70 8.04 11.87
C GLY A 125 -8.85 9.04 11.92
N PHE A 126 -10.01 8.71 11.36
CA PHE A 126 -11.21 9.50 11.59
C PHE A 126 -11.55 9.45 13.07
N PRO A 127 -11.78 10.61 13.72
CA PRO A 127 -12.01 10.67 15.15
C PRO A 127 -13.35 10.01 15.49
N GLY A 128 -13.29 8.76 15.93
CA GLY A 128 -14.39 8.05 16.58
C GLY A 128 -14.34 8.17 18.10
N PRO A 129 -15.36 7.68 18.82
CA PRO A 129 -15.44 7.73 20.29
C PRO A 129 -14.23 7.07 21.01
N TRP A 130 -13.50 6.17 20.35
CA TRP A 130 -12.28 5.52 20.84
C TRP A 130 -11.02 6.41 20.81
N SER A 131 -11.00 7.47 20.01
CA SER A 131 -9.83 8.35 19.78
C SER A 131 -9.39 9.16 21.02
N ALA A 132 -10.26 9.31 22.01
CA ALA A 132 -9.92 9.95 23.28
C ALA A 132 -8.98 9.09 24.14
N HIS A 133 -9.04 7.76 24.01
CA HIS A 133 -8.24 6.82 24.81
C HIS A 133 -6.79 6.73 24.29
N THR A 134 -6.60 6.74 22.96
CA THR A 134 -5.26 6.66 22.35
C THR A 134 -4.41 7.92 22.53
N ARG A 135 -5.02 9.09 22.77
CA ARG A 135 -4.30 10.33 23.09
C ARG A 135 -3.70 10.30 24.50
N PHE A 136 -4.27 9.51 25.41
CA PHE A 136 -3.78 9.40 26.79
C PHE A 136 -2.56 8.46 26.92
N GLU A 137 -2.49 7.38 26.15
CA GLU A 137 -1.36 6.43 26.23
C GLU A 137 -0.07 6.89 25.55
N ARG A 138 -0.14 7.81 24.57
CA ARG A 138 1.08 8.33 23.90
C ARG A 138 1.76 9.50 24.63
N ALA A 139 1.17 9.98 25.72
CA ALA A 139 1.67 11.12 26.49
C ALA A 139 2.39 10.73 27.79
N ASN A 140 2.63 9.43 28.02
CA ASN A 140 3.31 8.90 29.20
C ASN A 140 4.51 8.04 28.79
#